data_AF-A0A4U8UGH2-F1
#
_entry.id   AF-A0A4U8UGH2-F1
#
_cell.length_a   1.000
_cell.length_b   1.000
_cell.length_c   1.000
_cell.angle_alpha   90.00
_cell.angle_beta   90.00
_cell.angle_gamma   90.00
#
_symmetry.space_group_name_H-M   'P 1'
#
loop_
_entity.id
_entity.type
_entity.pdbx_description
1 polymer ?
#
loop_
_entity_poly.entity_id
_entity_poly.type
_entity_poly.pdbx_seq_one_letter_code
_entity_poly.pdbx_strand_id
1 'polypeptide(L)'
;MAYGIYFILLNFARSKIIGQVRRILIIEDDPELNRNIKKALLSENMDVETVYDDLLAEKTLDESQFGCVLLNINLPGKVVLI
;
A
#
# COMPACT_ATOMS: atom_id res chain seq x y z
N MET A 1 16.60 3.77 -6.60
CA MET A 1 15.50 2.80 -6.46
C MET A 1 15.24 2.34 -5.01
N ALA A 2 16.21 2.36 -4.08
CA ALA A 2 15.98 1.91 -2.68
C ALA A 2 15.36 2.95 -1.72
N TYR A 3 15.47 4.26 -2.00
CA TYR A 3 15.10 5.31 -1.02
C TYR A 3 13.60 5.44 -0.76
N GLY A 4 12.73 5.14 -1.75
CA GLY A 4 11.28 5.25 -1.59
C GLY A 4 10.71 4.22 -0.61
N ILE A 5 11.22 2.98 -0.66
CA ILE A 5 10.81 1.88 0.21
C ILE A 5 11.17 2.16 1.67
N TYR A 6 12.41 2.62 1.92
CA TYR A 6 12.84 3.00 3.27
C TYR A 6 12.03 4.16 3.84
N PHE A 7 11.61 5.12 3.02
CA PHE A 7 10.80 6.25 3.48
C PHE A 7 9.40 5.80 3.92
N ILE A 8 8.75 4.92 3.15
CA ILE A 8 7.45 4.35 3.54
C ILE A 8 7.60 3.58 4.86
N LEU A 9 8.58 2.67 4.95
CA LEU A 9 8.81 1.87 6.15
C LEU A 9 9.19 2.71 7.39
N LEU A 10 9.97 3.78 7.24
CA LEU A 10 10.32 4.69 8.34
C LEU A 10 9.13 5.49 8.86
N ASN A 11 8.28 6.01 7.96
CA ASN A 11 7.06 6.71 8.37
C ASN A 11 6.06 5.75 9.02
N PHE A 12 6.04 4.52 8.53
CA PHE A 12 5.19 3.47 9.03
C PHE A 12 5.61 2.99 10.43
N ALA A 13 6.90 2.69 10.63
CA ALA A 13 7.46 2.32 11.93
C ALA A 13 7.35 3.44 13.00
N ARG A 14 7.26 4.72 12.58
CA ARG A 14 7.10 5.86 13.49
C ARG A 14 5.64 6.15 13.86
N SER A 15 4.68 5.65 13.10
CA SER A 15 3.27 5.92 13.36
C SER A 15 2.73 4.98 14.44
N LYS A 16 2.49 5.54 15.63
CA LYS A 16 1.91 4.85 16.80
C LYS A 16 0.50 4.28 16.54
N ILE A 17 -0.12 4.63 15.41
CA ILE A 17 -1.45 4.20 14.94
C ILE A 17 -1.40 2.77 14.36
N ILE A 18 -0.22 2.30 13.95
CA ILE A 18 -0.09 1.10 13.10
C ILE A 18 -0.12 -0.22 13.87
N GLY A 19 0.04 -0.18 15.20
CA GLY A 19 -0.26 -1.34 16.06
C GLY A 19 -1.70 -1.86 15.95
N GLN A 20 -2.61 -1.14 15.26
CA GLN A 20 -3.98 -1.58 14.99
C GLN A 20 -4.37 -1.62 13.50
N VAL A 21 -3.50 -1.27 12.55
CA VAL A 21 -3.83 -1.37 11.12
C VAL A 21 -3.75 -2.83 10.70
N ARG A 22 -4.90 -3.50 10.68
CA ARG A 22 -4.96 -4.95 10.46
C ARG A 22 -4.80 -5.35 9.00
N ARG A 23 -5.12 -4.46 8.04
CA ARG A 23 -5.17 -4.78 6.61
C ARG A 23 -4.82 -3.57 5.73
N ILE A 24 -3.90 -3.76 4.80
CA ILE A 24 -3.33 -2.74 3.92
C ILE A 24 -3.60 -3.11 2.46
N LEU A 25 -4.02 -2.14 1.65
CA LEU A 25 -4.11 -2.28 0.20
C LEU A 25 -2.95 -1.54 -0.47
N ILE A 26 -2.20 -2.21 -1.35
CA ILE A 26 -1.20 -1.58 -2.21
C ILE A 26 -1.75 -1.49 -3.64
N ILE A 27 -1.71 -0.30 -4.23
CA ILE A 27 -2.07 -0.02 -5.61
C ILE A 27 -0.80 0.48 -6.31
N GLU A 28 -0.14 -0.40 -7.05
CA GLU A 28 1.17 -0.16 -7.66
C GLU A 28 1.29 -0.99 -8.94
N ASP A 29 1.47 -0.33 -10.08
CA ASP A 29 1.52 -0.92 -11.41
C ASP A 29 2.88 -1.57 -11.71
N ASP A 30 3.97 -1.12 -11.07
CA ASP A 30 5.27 -1.78 -11.15
C ASP A 30 5.27 -3.09 -10.32
N PRO A 31 5.36 -4.28 -10.95
CA PRO A 31 5.26 -5.54 -10.23
C PRO A 31 6.45 -5.82 -9.31
N GLU A 32 7.62 -5.27 -9.59
CA GLU A 32 8.80 -5.43 -8.74
C GLU A 32 8.68 -4.57 -7.49
N LEU A 33 8.29 -3.31 -7.63
CA LEU A 33 8.05 -2.39 -6.52
C LEU A 33 6.91 -2.91 -5.63
N ASN A 34 5.79 -3.31 -6.23
CA ASN A 34 4.66 -3.91 -5.52
C ASN A 34 5.10 -5.11 -4.67
N ARG A 35 5.84 -6.06 -5.26
CA ARG A 35 6.38 -7.24 -4.55
C ARG A 35 7.32 -6.85 -3.41
N ASN A 36 8.18 -5.85 -3.61
CA ASN A 36 9.15 -5.43 -2.60
C ASN A 36 8.46 -4.77 -1.39
N ILE A 37 7.48 -3.89 -1.63
CA ILE A 37 6.68 -3.27 -0.56
C ILE A 37 5.87 -4.33 0.19
N LYS A 38 5.20 -5.25 -0.55
CA LYS A 38 4.44 -6.35 0.04
C LYS A 38 5.30 -7.19 0.97
N LYS A 39 6.49 -7.62 0.54
CA LYS A 39 7.41 -8.41 1.36
C LYS A 39 7.80 -7.70 2.65
N ALA A 40 8.07 -6.39 2.58
CA ALA A 40 8.47 -5.61 3.74
C ALA A 40 7.34 -5.42 4.76
N LEU A 41 6.09 -5.27 4.31
CA LEU A 41 4.94 -5.18 5.22
C LEU A 41 4.54 -6.55 5.80
N LEU A 42 4.66 -7.61 5.01
CA LEU A 42 4.45 -8.99 5.49
C LEU A 42 5.47 -9.36 6.58
N SER A 43 6.73 -8.92 6.49
CA SER A 43 7.73 -9.18 7.55
C SER A 43 7.40 -8.49 8.88
N GLU A 44 6.53 -7.48 8.87
CA GLU A 44 6.01 -6.80 10.06
C GLU A 44 4.68 -7.40 10.57
N ASN A 45 4.31 -8.60 10.11
CA ASN A 45 3.08 -9.33 10.48
C ASN A 45 1.76 -8.61 10.13
N MET A 46 1.72 -7.95 8.98
CA MET A 46 0.52 -7.24 8.51
C MET A 46 -0.21 -8.01 7.41
N ASP A 47 -1.52 -7.86 7.33
CA ASP A 47 -2.29 -8.36 6.18
C ASP A 47 -2.17 -7.35 5.04
N VAL A 48 -1.77 -7.83 3.87
CA VAL A 48 -1.44 -6.99 2.71
C VAL A 48 -2.06 -7.57 1.45
N GLU A 49 -3.01 -6.82 0.89
CA GLU A 49 -3.59 -7.06 -0.42
C GLU A 49 -2.95 -6.11 -1.44
N THR A 50 -2.82 -6.58 -2.68
CA THR A 50 -2.08 -5.86 -3.72
C THR A 50 -2.83 -5.92 -5.04
N VAL A 51 -3.01 -4.76 -5.67
CA VAL A 51 -3.63 -4.57 -6.98
C VAL A 51 -2.69 -3.75 -7.86
N TYR A 52 -2.85 -3.87 -9.18
CA TYR A 52 -1.93 -3.29 -10.18
C TYR A 52 -2.58 -2.26 -11.08
N ASP A 53 -3.91 -2.08 -10.96
CA ASP A 53 -4.67 -1.15 -11.77
C ASP A 53 -5.83 -0.54 -10.96
N ASP A 54 -6.32 0.60 -11.44
CA ASP A 54 -7.31 1.41 -10.73
C ASP A 54 -8.70 0.76 -10.68
N LEU A 55 -9.04 -0.06 -11.69
CA LEU A 55 -10.33 -0.73 -11.80
C LEU A 55 -10.46 -1.82 -10.74
N LEU A 56 -9.41 -2.64 -10.60
CA LEU A 56 -9.32 -3.64 -9.56
C LEU A 56 -9.25 -2.97 -8.18
N ALA A 57 -8.53 -1.85 -8.06
CA ALA A 57 -8.47 -1.09 -6.81
C ALA A 57 -9.84 -0.61 -6.33
N GLU A 58 -10.67 -0.03 -7.22
CA GLU A 58 -12.03 0.40 -6.89
C GLU A 58 -12.89 -0.78 -6.42
N LYS A 59 -12.89 -1.86 -7.20
CA LYS A 59 -13.64 -3.06 -6.83
C LYS A 59 -13.21 -3.63 -5.48
N THR A 60 -11.90 -3.69 -5.22
CA THR A 60 -11.35 -4.19 -3.97
C THR A 60 -11.72 -3.29 -2.78
N LEU A 61 -11.75 -1.96 -2.97
CA LEU A 61 -12.19 -1.00 -1.95
C LEU A 61 -13.69 -1.10 -1.65
N ASP A 62 -14.51 -1.43 -2.65
CA ASP A 62 -15.95 -1.65 -2.46
C ASP A 62 -16.24 -2.97 -1.73
N GLU A 63 -15.44 -4.02 -1.99
CA GLU A 63 -15.63 -5.36 -1.42
C GLU A 63 -15.01 -5.54 -0.03
N SER A 64 -14.05 -4.68 0.35
CA SER A 64 -13.25 -4.88 1.56
C SER A 64 -12.88 -3.58 2.27
N GLN A 65 -12.81 -3.65 3.60
CA GLN A 65 -12.33 -2.54 4.43
C GLN A 65 -10.82 -2.64 4.65
N PHE A 66 -10.11 -1.53 4.45
CA PHE A 66 -8.68 -1.41 4.67
C PHE A 66 -8.40 -0.32 5.70
N GLY A 67 -7.43 -0.56 6.59
CA GLY A 67 -6.98 0.45 7.54
C GLY A 67 -5.95 1.42 6.95
N CYS A 68 -5.38 1.08 5.80
CA CYS A 68 -4.44 1.90 5.07
C CYS A 68 -4.43 1.53 3.58
N VAL A 69 -4.28 2.53 2.72
CA VAL A 69 -4.08 2.35 1.27
C VAL A 69 -2.76 3.01 0.89
N LEU A 70 -1.88 2.25 0.24
CA LEU A 70 -0.63 2.70 -0.36
C LEU A 70 -0.84 2.82 -1.87
N LEU A 71 -0.93 4.05 -2.36
CA LEU A 71 -1.22 4.36 -3.75
C LEU A 71 0.01 4.98 -4.42
N ASN A 72 0.41 4.45 -5.57
CA ASN A 72 1.41 5.08 -6.42
C ASN A 72 0.84 6.37 -7.05
N ILE A 73 1.44 7.52 -6.72
CA ILE A 73 1.03 8.84 -7.19
C ILE A 73 1.18 9.03 -8.71
N ASN A 74 2.00 8.19 -9.36
CA ASN A 74 2.24 8.25 -10.79
C ASN A 74 1.26 7.39 -11.60
N LEU A 75 0.25 6.78 -10.96
CA LEU A 75 -0.80 6.08 -11.67
C LEU A 75 -1.57 7.08 -12.55
N PRO A 76 -1.65 6.82 -13.87
CA PRO A 76 -2.31 7.73 -14.79
C PRO A 76 -3.83 7.68 -14.58
N GLY A 77 -4.39 8.66 -13.85
CA GLY A 77 -5.84 8.81 -13.77
C GLY A 77 -6.43 9.34 -12.47
N LYS A 78 -5.68 9.46 -11.36
CA LYS A 78 -6.28 9.88 -10.07
C LYS A 78 -5.53 10.96 -9.29
N VAL A 79 -6.29 12.00 -8.93
CA VAL A 79 -5.97 12.99 -7.89
C VAL A 79 -6.34 12.38 -6.54
N VAL A 80 -5.39 12.32 -5.61
CA VAL A 80 -5.62 11.78 -4.26
C VAL A 80 -6.29 12.85 -3.39
N LEU A 81 -7.54 12.61 -3.00
CA LEU A 81 -8.17 13.29 -1.86
C LEU A 81 -7.85 12.47 -0.60
N ILE A 82 -7.09 13.10 0.30
CA ILE A 82 -6.66 12.56 1.60
C ILE A 82 -7.75 12.81 2.65
#